data_AF-A0A3C0C1P1-F1
#
_entry.id   AF-A0A3C0C1P1-F1
#
_cell.length_a   1.000
_cell.length_b   1.000
_cell.length_c   1.000
_cell.angle_alpha   90.00
_cell.angle_beta   90.00
_cell.angle_gamma   90.00
#
_symmetry.space_group_name_H-M   'P 1'
#
loop_
_entity.id
_entity.type
_entity.pdbx_description
1 polymer ?
#
loop_
_entity_poly.entity_id
_entity_poly.type
_entity_poly.pdbx_seq_one_letter_code
_entity_poly.pdbx_strand_id
1 'polypeptide(L)'
;DELIEFVSNISGGYSILSSPLEGDEDNCAHWKKVWIEEKLLLKPDEIFIKRDKGVLAQYQGKPNILIDDRPHNIEDWQNNGGKAIRFQANEDPIDVVKDALKEIF
;
A
#
# COMPACT_ATOMS: atom_id res chain seq x y z
N ASP A 1 -6.64 10.65 -8.79
CA ASP A 1 -5.30 10.75 -8.18
C ASP A 1 -4.39 9.94 -9.06
N GLU A 2 -3.35 10.56 -9.60
CA GLU A 2 -2.54 9.99 -10.68
C GLU A 2 -1.89 8.65 -10.29
N LEU A 3 -1.44 8.51 -9.04
CA LEU A 3 -0.82 7.28 -8.59
C LEU A 3 -1.86 6.16 -8.46
N ILE A 4 -2.98 6.46 -7.81
CA ILE A 4 -4.08 5.50 -7.62
C ILE A 4 -4.62 5.02 -8.98
N GLU A 5 -4.78 5.93 -9.95
CA GLU A 5 -5.23 5.60 -11.30
C GLU A 5 -4.21 4.72 -12.03
N PHE A 6 -2.93 5.05 -11.96
CA PHE A 6 -1.88 4.26 -12.60
C PHE A 6 -1.80 2.84 -12.02
N VAL A 7 -1.75 2.69 -10.69
CA VAL A 7 -1.66 1.37 -10.05
C VAL A 7 -2.90 0.54 -10.36
N SER A 8 -4.10 1.13 -10.26
CA SER A 8 -5.34 0.40 -10.52
C SER A 8 -5.42 -0.09 -11.96
N ASN A 9 -4.95 0.70 -12.93
CA ASN A 9 -4.94 0.31 -14.34
C ASN A 9 -3.96 -0.84 -14.63
N ILE A 10 -2.79 -0.87 -14.00
CA ILE A 10 -1.78 -1.91 -14.27
C ILE A 10 -2.03 -3.20 -13.50
N SER A 11 -2.53 -3.15 -12.26
CA SER A 11 -2.80 -4.32 -11.42
C SER A 11 -4.26 -4.81 -11.46
N GLY A 12 -5.17 -4.05 -12.08
CA GLY A 12 -6.61 -4.37 -12.14
C GLY A 12 -7.38 -4.05 -10.86
N GLY A 13 -6.76 -3.36 -9.90
CA GLY A 13 -7.32 -3.04 -8.58
C GLY A 13 -6.23 -2.62 -7.59
N TYR A 14 -6.62 -2.08 -6.44
CA TYR A 14 -5.69 -1.69 -5.39
C TYR A 14 -6.34 -1.78 -4.00
N SER A 15 -5.52 -1.90 -2.96
CA SER A 15 -5.97 -1.91 -1.57
C SER A 15 -5.16 -0.92 -0.74
N ILE A 16 -5.74 -0.45 0.36
CA ILE A 16 -5.03 0.37 1.35
C ILE A 16 -4.55 -0.52 2.49
N LEU A 17 -3.26 -0.46 2.81
CA LEU A 17 -2.66 -1.12 3.96
C LEU A 17 -1.98 -0.10 4.87
N SER A 18 -2.65 0.29 5.95
CA SER A 18 -2.15 1.27 6.92
C SER A 18 -1.97 0.64 8.29
N SER A 19 -0.95 1.08 9.03
CA SER A 19 -0.83 0.74 10.45
C SER A 19 -1.78 1.58 11.31
N PRO A 20 -2.35 1.04 12.39
CA PRO A 20 -3.06 1.82 13.40
C PRO A 20 -2.08 2.63 14.25
N LEU A 21 -2.61 3.63 14.97
CA LEU A 21 -1.88 4.35 16.01
C LEU A 21 -1.83 3.49 17.28
N GLU A 22 -0.66 3.39 17.91
CA GLU A 22 -0.49 2.64 19.14
C GLU A 22 -1.24 3.30 20.31
N GLY A 23 -2.06 2.50 21.00
CA GLY A 23 -2.88 2.96 22.12
C GLY A 23 -4.16 3.71 21.70
N ASP A 24 -4.46 3.78 20.40
CA ASP A 24 -5.70 4.34 19.86
C ASP A 24 -6.17 3.57 18.61
N GLU A 25 -5.99 2.24 18.62
CA GLU A 25 -6.13 1.41 17.43
C GLU A 25 -7.52 1.51 16.77
N ASP A 26 -8.60 1.41 17.57
CA ASP A 26 -9.98 1.39 17.08
C ASP A 26 -10.41 2.73 16.50
N ASN A 27 -10.14 3.82 17.22
CA ASN A 27 -10.49 5.17 16.79
C ASN A 27 -9.64 5.58 15.58
N CYS A 28 -8.34 5.27 15.59
CA CYS A 28 -7.47 5.45 14.43
C CYS A 28 -7.98 4.68 13.21
N ALA A 29 -8.39 3.41 13.37
CA ALA A 29 -8.93 2.61 12.28
C ALA A 29 -10.22 3.20 11.73
N HIS A 30 -11.12 3.65 12.62
CA HIS A 30 -12.37 4.31 12.23
C HIS A 30 -12.11 5.55 11.37
N TRP A 31 -11.32 6.51 11.86
CA TRP A 31 -11.10 7.77 11.15
C TRP A 31 -10.29 7.61 9.86
N LYS A 32 -9.39 6.62 9.78
CA LYS A 32 -8.72 6.29 8.52
C LYS A 32 -9.72 5.83 7.46
N LYS A 33 -10.67 4.96 7.82
CA LYS A 33 -11.71 4.48 6.91
C LYS A 33 -12.64 5.62 6.47
N VAL A 34 -13.07 6.47 7.40
CA VAL A 34 -13.88 7.66 7.08
C VAL A 34 -13.14 8.58 6.10
N TRP A 35 -11.87 8.88 6.36
CA TRP A 35 -11.08 9.73 5.48
C TRP A 35 -10.93 9.13 4.07
N ILE A 36 -10.66 7.83 3.96
CA ILE A 36 -10.57 7.14 2.66
C ILE A 36 -11.90 7.25 1.91
N GLU A 37 -13.02 7.06 2.61
CA GLU A 37 -14.36 7.15 2.03
C GLU A 37 -14.70 8.57 1.57
N GLU A 38 -14.22 9.60 2.27
CA GLU A 38 -14.50 10.98 1.89
C GLU A 38 -13.56 11.53 0.80
N LYS A 39 -12.31 11.06 0.74
CA LYS A 39 -11.25 11.71 -0.06
C LYS A 39 -10.87 10.96 -1.32
N LEU A 40 -10.95 9.64 -1.33
CA LEU A 40 -10.55 8.88 -2.53
C LEU A 40 -11.72 8.79 -3.50
N LEU A 41 -11.50 9.27 -4.73
CA LEU A 41 -12.46 9.18 -5.83
C LEU A 41 -12.59 7.74 -6.34
N LEU A 42 -11.46 7.09 -6.61
CA LEU A 42 -11.42 5.66 -6.93
C LEU A 42 -11.32 4.89 -5.63
N LYS A 43 -12.32 4.08 -5.30
CA LYS A 43 -12.34 3.32 -4.03
C LYS A 43 -11.39 2.13 -4.07
N PRO A 44 -10.67 1.83 -2.98
CA PRO A 44 -9.87 0.61 -2.88
C PRO A 44 -10.79 -0.61 -2.79
N ASP A 45 -10.29 -1.76 -3.25
CA ASP A 45 -10.98 -3.04 -3.12
C ASP A 45 -11.10 -3.45 -1.65
N GLU A 46 -10.04 -3.22 -0.88
CA GLU A 46 -9.95 -3.56 0.54
C GLU A 46 -9.19 -2.50 1.33
N ILE A 47 -9.54 -2.35 2.62
CA ILE A 47 -8.85 -1.47 3.58
C ILE A 47 -8.38 -2.30 4.77
N PHE A 48 -7.08 -2.54 4.83
CA PHE A 48 -6.42 -3.24 5.93
C PHE A 48 -5.81 -2.22 6.91
N ILE A 49 -6.31 -2.21 8.15
CA ILE A 49 -5.66 -1.50 9.26
C ILE A 49 -4.91 -2.51 10.11
N LYS A 50 -3.61 -2.70 9.84
CA LYS A 50 -2.78 -3.75 10.46
C LYS A 50 -1.35 -3.28 10.73
N ARG A 51 -0.81 -3.67 11.88
CA ARG A 51 0.59 -3.36 12.26
C ARG A 51 1.57 -4.29 11.54
N ASP A 52 1.28 -5.59 11.57
CA ASP A 52 2.04 -6.61 10.83
C ASP A 52 1.58 -6.61 9.37
N LYS A 53 2.38 -6.01 8.49
CA LYS A 53 2.10 -5.90 7.05
C LYS A 53 2.59 -7.12 6.29
N GLY A 54 3.72 -7.72 6.69
CA GLY A 54 4.36 -8.86 6.02
C GLY A 54 3.43 -10.05 5.79
N VAL A 55 2.42 -10.25 6.64
CA VAL A 55 1.39 -11.32 6.45
C VAL A 55 0.59 -11.21 5.15
N LEU A 56 0.58 -10.06 4.48
CA LEU A 56 -0.09 -9.84 3.20
C LEU A 56 0.89 -9.81 2.01
N ALA A 57 2.17 -10.09 2.22
CA ALA A 57 3.18 -10.04 1.17
C ALA A 57 2.96 -11.05 0.05
N GLN A 58 2.19 -12.12 0.33
CA GLN A 58 1.78 -13.11 -0.64
C GLN A 58 0.29 -13.45 -0.50
N TYR A 59 -0.34 -13.79 -1.62
CA TYR A 59 -1.69 -14.35 -1.66
C TYR A 59 -1.72 -15.57 -2.57
N GLN A 60 -2.13 -16.73 -2.02
CA GLN A 60 -2.21 -18.00 -2.75
C GLN A 60 -0.92 -18.36 -3.51
N GLY A 61 0.23 -18.15 -2.87
CA GLY A 61 1.56 -18.44 -3.45
C GLY A 61 2.02 -17.46 -4.53
N LYS A 62 1.30 -16.35 -4.74
CA LYS A 62 1.71 -15.26 -5.62
C LYS A 62 2.18 -14.05 -4.79
N PRO A 63 3.31 -13.42 -5.16
CA PRO A 63 3.79 -12.22 -4.48
C PRO A 63 2.87 -11.02 -4.75
N ASN A 64 2.58 -10.25 -3.70
CA ASN A 64 1.91 -8.96 -3.79
C ASN A 64 2.94 -7.83 -3.84
N ILE A 65 2.49 -6.64 -4.27
CA ILE A 65 3.31 -5.43 -4.34
C ILE A 65 2.94 -4.48 -3.20
N LEU A 66 3.92 -4.01 -2.43
CA LEU A 66 3.77 -2.94 -1.44
C LEU A 66 4.43 -1.65 -1.93
N ILE A 67 3.70 -0.55 -1.88
CA ILE A 67 4.24 0.81 -2.00
C ILE A 67 4.15 1.45 -0.62
N ASP A 68 5.30 1.72 0.01
CA ASP A 68 5.35 2.23 1.39
C ASP A 68 6.55 3.15 1.58
N ASP A 69 6.45 4.09 2.51
CA ASP A 69 7.49 5.07 2.77
C ASP A 69 8.54 4.52 3.75
N ARG A 70 8.14 3.61 4.66
CA ARG A 70 8.97 3.15 5.77
C ARG A 70 9.93 2.02 5.36
N PRO A 71 11.26 2.21 5.48
CA PRO A 71 12.25 1.18 5.13
C PRO A 71 12.02 -0.18 5.80
N HIS A 72 11.62 -0.19 7.08
CA HIS A 72 11.28 -1.41 7.80
C HIS A 72 10.16 -2.22 7.12
N ASN A 73 9.11 -1.55 6.63
CA ASN A 73 8.01 -2.23 5.96
C ASN A 73 8.44 -2.81 4.61
N ILE A 74 9.34 -2.12 3.92
CA ILE A 74 9.91 -2.60 2.65
C ILE A 74 10.72 -3.88 2.88
N GLU A 75 11.61 -3.88 3.87
CA GLU A 75 12.43 -5.04 4.24
C GLU A 75 11.56 -6.22 4.69
N ASP A 76 10.61 -5.99 5.61
CA ASP A 76 9.70 -7.02 6.10
C ASP A 76 8.87 -7.64 4.96
N TRP A 77 8.35 -6.82 4.05
CA TRP A 77 7.57 -7.31 2.90
C TRP A 77 8.40 -8.18 1.95
N GLN A 78 9.63 -7.77 1.65
CA GLN A 78 10.56 -8.55 0.83
C GLN A 78 10.94 -9.88 1.50
N ASN A 79 11.21 -9.86 2.81
CA ASN A 79 11.52 -11.07 3.59
C ASN A 79 10.35 -12.07 3.61
N ASN A 80 9.11 -11.58 3.52
CA ASN A 80 7.91 -12.42 3.41
C ASN A 80 7.57 -12.80 1.94
N GLY A 81 8.48 -12.57 0.99
CA GLY A 81 8.37 -13.01 -0.39
C GLY A 81 7.52 -12.10 -1.29
N GLY A 82 7.20 -10.89 -0.86
CA GLY A 82 6.52 -9.88 -1.66
C GLY A 82 7.49 -9.00 -2.45
N LYS A 83 6.95 -8.25 -3.43
CA LYS A 83 7.67 -7.18 -4.13
C LYS A 83 7.40 -5.86 -3.42
N ALA A 84 8.42 -5.04 -3.15
CA ALA A 84 8.23 -3.78 -2.42
C ALA A 84 8.92 -2.61 -3.14
N ILE A 85 8.25 -1.46 -3.14
CA ILE A 85 8.69 -0.19 -3.73
C ILE A 85 8.67 0.85 -2.62
N ARG A 86 9.84 1.41 -2.30
CA ARG A 86 9.91 2.53 -1.35
C ARG A 86 9.47 3.80 -2.05
N PHE A 87 8.54 4.55 -1.44
CA PHE A 87 8.05 5.81 -2.00
C PHE A 87 7.71 6.82 -0.89
N GLN A 88 8.43 7.94 -0.87
CA GLN A 88 8.21 9.08 0.02
C GLN A 88 7.46 10.19 -0.74
N ALA A 89 6.16 10.35 -0.49
CA ALA A 89 5.31 11.21 -1.31
C ALA A 89 5.71 12.70 -1.35
N ASN A 90 6.46 13.19 -0.36
CA ASN A 90 6.99 14.56 -0.30
C ASN A 90 8.41 14.72 -0.87
N GLU A 91 9.06 13.63 -1.30
CA GLU A 91 10.46 13.63 -1.75
C GLU A 91 10.62 13.01 -3.14
N ASP A 92 9.95 11.87 -3.39
CA ASP A 92 10.11 11.08 -4.60
C ASP A 92 9.14 11.51 -5.70
N PRO A 93 9.60 11.59 -6.96
CA PRO A 93 8.69 11.75 -8.09
C PRO A 93 7.86 10.47 -8.29
N ILE A 94 6.63 10.62 -8.77
CA ILE A 94 5.72 9.49 -9.03
C ILE A 94 6.32 8.45 -10.01
N ASP A 95 7.24 8.88 -10.87
CA ASP A 95 7.92 8.00 -11.83
C ASP A 95 8.73 6.88 -11.17
N VAL A 96 9.19 7.05 -9.91
CA VAL A 96 9.82 5.97 -9.13
C VAL A 96 8.91 4.76 -9.04
N VAL A 97 7.63 4.99 -8.74
CA VAL A 97 6.65 3.89 -8.64
C VAL A 97 6.27 3.37 -10.02
N LYS A 98 6.08 4.27 -11.00
CA LYS A 98 5.69 3.85 -12.36
C LYS A 98 6.74 2.97 -13.02
N ASP A 99 8.00 3.33 -12.91
CA ASP A 99 9.10 2.59 -13.54
C ASP A 99 9.33 1.25 -12.84
N ALA A 100 9.30 1.22 -11.51
CA ALA A 100 9.36 -0.04 -10.76
C ALA A 100 8.20 -0.99 -11.12
N LEU A 101 6.99 -0.48 -11.30
CA LEU A 101 5.84 -1.32 -11.69
C LEU A 101 5.96 -1.86 -13.12
N LYS A 102 6.51 -1.09 -14.07
CA LYS A 102 6.76 -1.58 -15.44
C LYS A 102 7.80 -2.71 -15.50
N GLU A 103 8.73 -2.77 -14.54
CA GLU A 103 9.69 -3.87 -14.45
C GLU A 103 9.09 -5.13 -13.80
N ILE A 104 8.03 -4.95 -13.00
CA ILE A 104 7.39 -6.01 -12.23
C ILE A 104 6.37 -6.80 -13.06
N PHE A 105 5.65 -6.13 -13.96
CA PHE A 105 4.61 -6.67 -14.84
C PHE A 105 5.14 -6.99 -16.24
#